data_AF-A0A821ZVE6-F1
#
_entry.id   AF-A0A821ZVE6-F1
#
_cell.length_a   1.000
_cell.length_b   1.000
_cell.length_c   1.000
_cell.angle_alpha   90.00
_cell.angle_beta   90.00
_cell.angle_gamma   90.00
#
_symmetry.space_group_name_H-M   'P 1'
#
loop_
_entity.id
_entity.type
_entity.pdbx_description
1 polymer ?
#
loop_
_entity_poly.entity_id
_entity_poly.type
_entity_poly.pdbx_seq_one_letter_code
_entity_poly.pdbx_strand_id
1 'polypeptide(L)'
;FQLLSISLTGRSNPNAFLEQLYVPPGERPIKFFWSGFGIAASAEVAAEIASYHNGVTLEMILEWPENAAVKKHMCTWPARGDVSPTAEACKEQWRRLSEVYAEKTRGPAIPILGEQVAPTSVWLTHEKNALHKSQQKGNYVYGFQKPMDLYEVYCIKMAKHKTSYPELKEKICTKQTA
;
A
#
# COMPACT_ATOMS: atom_id res chain seq x y z
N PHE A 1 -44.18 -14.23 -31.95
CA PHE A 1 -42.98 -14.52 -31.13
C PHE A 1 -41.86 -13.60 -31.58
N GLN A 2 -41.67 -12.47 -30.90
CA GLN A 2 -40.50 -11.60 -31.11
C GLN A 2 -39.35 -12.13 -30.26
N LEU A 3 -38.29 -12.60 -30.91
CA LEU A 3 -37.02 -12.94 -30.28
C LEU A 3 -36.31 -11.62 -29.92
N LEU A 4 -36.29 -11.31 -28.63
CA LEU A 4 -35.41 -10.30 -28.05
C LEU A 4 -33.97 -10.82 -28.15
N SER A 5 -33.21 -10.28 -29.09
CA SER A 5 -31.76 -10.40 -29.13
C SER A 5 -31.15 -9.60 -27.98
N ILE A 6 -30.88 -10.26 -26.85
CA ILE A 6 -30.05 -9.70 -25.79
C ILE A 6 -28.61 -9.65 -26.30
N SER A 7 -28.18 -8.45 -26.69
CA SER A 7 -26.76 -8.15 -26.95
C SER A 7 -25.99 -8.22 -25.63
N LEU A 8 -25.41 -9.38 -25.33
CA LEU A 8 -24.43 -9.56 -24.25
C LEU A 8 -23.07 -9.00 -24.69
N THR A 9 -22.96 -7.67 -24.80
CA THR A 9 -21.66 -6.98 -24.81
C THR A 9 -21.27 -6.57 -23.39
N GLY A 10 -21.37 -7.51 -22.45
CA GLY A 10 -20.80 -7.34 -21.11
C GLY A 10 -19.29 -7.59 -21.19
N ARG A 11 -18.48 -6.57 -21.48
CA ARG A 11 -17.03 -6.67 -21.21
C ARG A 11 -16.88 -6.83 -19.70
N SER A 12 -16.58 -8.04 -19.25
CA SER A 12 -16.17 -8.30 -17.87
C SER A 12 -14.98 -7.40 -17.56
N ASN A 13 -15.08 -6.56 -16.52
CA ASN A 13 -13.96 -5.75 -16.04
C ASN A 13 -12.79 -6.71 -15.71
N PRO A 14 -11.66 -6.65 -16.42
CA PRO A 14 -10.54 -7.59 -16.22
C PRO A 14 -9.93 -7.48 -14.81
N ASN A 15 -10.20 -6.39 -14.09
CA ASN A 15 -9.72 -6.12 -12.75
C ASN A 15 -10.78 -6.39 -11.66
N ALA A 16 -11.92 -7.00 -11.99
CA ALA A 16 -12.99 -7.28 -11.01
C ALA A 16 -12.53 -8.20 -9.86
N PHE A 17 -11.52 -9.05 -10.09
CA PHE A 17 -10.97 -9.91 -9.05
C PHE A 17 -10.28 -9.12 -7.92
N LEU A 18 -9.82 -7.90 -8.17
CA LEU A 18 -9.17 -7.05 -7.17
C LEU A 18 -10.12 -6.68 -6.03
N GLU A 19 -11.42 -6.57 -6.34
CA GLU A 19 -12.47 -6.32 -5.34
C GLU A 19 -12.62 -7.45 -4.32
N GLN A 20 -11.98 -8.60 -4.54
CA GLN A 20 -11.98 -9.72 -3.61
C GLN A 20 -10.90 -9.60 -2.53
N LEU A 21 -10.00 -8.59 -2.60
CA LEU A 21 -8.95 -8.37 -1.62
C LEU A 21 -9.54 -8.30 -0.20
N TYR A 22 -9.17 -9.25 0.65
CA TYR A 22 -9.46 -9.22 2.07
C TYR A 22 -8.49 -8.27 2.78
N VAL A 23 -9.07 -7.28 3.47
CA VAL A 23 -8.36 -6.38 4.38
C VAL A 23 -9.01 -6.52 5.75
N PRO A 24 -8.24 -6.86 6.81
CA PRO A 24 -8.81 -7.12 8.12
C PRO A 24 -9.45 -5.84 8.67
N PRO A 25 -10.72 -5.86 9.10
CA PRO A 25 -11.37 -4.69 9.67
C PRO A 25 -10.82 -4.38 11.07
N GLY A 26 -11.09 -3.16 11.55
CA GLY A 26 -10.81 -2.77 12.94
C GLY A 26 -9.42 -2.21 13.21
N GLU A 27 -9.11 -2.03 14.50
CA GLU A 27 -7.92 -1.34 15.01
C GLU A 27 -6.60 -2.08 14.73
N ARG A 28 -6.66 -3.41 14.60
CA ARG A 28 -5.50 -4.27 14.43
C ARG A 28 -5.74 -5.32 13.34
N PRO A 29 -4.70 -5.66 12.56
CA PRO A 29 -3.42 -4.96 12.46
C PRO A 29 -3.60 -3.51 11.96
N ILE A 30 -2.64 -2.64 12.27
CA ILE A 30 -2.58 -1.27 11.72
C ILE A 30 -2.26 -1.34 10.23
N LYS A 31 -2.92 -0.52 9.39
CA LYS A 31 -2.72 -0.54 7.93
C LYS A 31 -1.66 0.47 7.59
N PHE A 32 -0.52 -0.02 7.12
CA PHE A 32 0.59 0.82 6.69
C PHE A 32 0.54 1.03 5.17
N PHE A 33 0.87 2.25 4.79
CA PHE A 33 1.09 2.69 3.42
C PHE A 33 2.52 3.24 3.35
N TRP A 34 3.16 3.18 2.18
CA TRP A 34 4.53 3.65 2.06
C TRP A 34 4.81 4.26 0.69
N SER A 35 5.72 5.25 0.65
CA SER A 35 6.16 5.85 -0.62
C SER A 35 7.45 6.64 -0.44
N GLY A 36 8.25 6.75 -1.50
CA GLY A 36 9.34 7.71 -1.60
C GLY A 36 10.60 7.39 -0.79
N PHE A 37 10.86 6.13 -0.45
CA PHE A 37 12.06 5.74 0.33
C PHE A 37 13.36 5.83 -0.48
N GLY A 38 13.28 5.82 -1.81
CA GLY A 38 14.44 6.01 -2.70
C GLY A 38 15.43 4.85 -2.69
N ILE A 39 14.97 3.63 -2.40
CA ILE A 39 15.77 2.40 -2.38
C ILE A 39 15.03 1.22 -3.01
N ALA A 40 15.76 0.23 -3.53
CA ALA A 40 15.16 -0.95 -4.14
C ALA A 40 14.37 -1.82 -3.14
N ALA A 41 14.78 -1.85 -1.87
CA ALA A 41 14.16 -2.65 -0.79
C ALA A 41 13.02 -1.93 -0.05
N SER A 42 12.30 -1.03 -0.73
CA SER A 42 11.32 -0.16 -0.07
C SER A 42 10.15 -0.92 0.54
N ALA A 43 9.65 -1.95 -0.14
CA ALA A 43 8.53 -2.78 0.33
C ALA A 43 8.92 -3.58 1.58
N GLU A 44 10.12 -4.14 1.59
CA GLU A 44 10.65 -4.92 2.70
C GLU A 44 10.95 -4.04 3.92
N VAL A 45 11.47 -2.82 3.70
CA VAL A 45 11.61 -1.82 4.77
C VAL A 45 10.25 -1.46 5.35
N ALA A 46 9.24 -1.21 4.50
CA ALA A 46 7.89 -0.90 4.98
C ALA A 46 7.28 -2.08 5.76
N ALA A 47 7.54 -3.32 5.34
CA ALA A 47 7.10 -4.52 6.03
C ALA A 47 7.77 -4.71 7.41
N GLU A 48 9.07 -4.41 7.53
CA GLU A 48 9.77 -4.42 8.82
C GLU A 48 9.16 -3.39 9.79
N ILE A 49 8.96 -2.16 9.32
CA ILE A 49 8.35 -1.08 10.11
C ILE A 49 6.92 -1.48 10.52
N ALA A 50 6.10 -1.95 9.58
CA ALA A 50 4.74 -2.39 9.87
C ALA A 50 4.72 -3.49 10.93
N SER A 51 5.59 -4.50 10.78
CA SER A 51 5.72 -5.61 11.73
C SER A 51 6.10 -5.13 13.14
N TYR A 52 7.07 -4.22 13.25
CA TYR A 52 7.46 -3.62 14.53
C TYR A 52 6.28 -2.91 15.23
N HIS A 53 5.37 -2.33 14.46
CA HIS A 53 4.20 -1.62 14.96
C HIS A 53 2.93 -2.49 15.10
N ASN A 54 3.03 -3.82 14.98
CA ASN A 54 1.88 -4.74 14.92
C ASN A 54 0.87 -4.31 13.85
N GLY A 55 1.39 -4.05 12.65
CA GLY A 55 0.67 -3.64 11.46
C GLY A 55 1.04 -4.48 10.24
N VAL A 56 0.46 -4.12 9.10
CA VAL A 56 0.62 -4.78 7.81
C VAL A 56 0.66 -3.78 6.67
N THR A 57 1.41 -4.07 5.62
CA THR A 57 1.33 -3.36 4.33
C THR A 57 0.42 -4.10 3.36
N LEU A 58 0.14 -3.52 2.19
CA LEU A 58 -0.57 -4.20 1.10
C LEU A 58 0.14 -5.50 0.70
N GLU A 59 1.46 -5.43 0.52
CA GLU A 59 2.27 -6.58 0.12
C GLU A 59 2.18 -7.70 1.14
N MET A 60 2.19 -7.38 2.44
CA MET A 60 2.06 -8.39 3.50
C MET A 60 0.69 -9.08 3.48
N ILE A 61 -0.41 -8.34 3.28
CA ILE A 61 -1.74 -8.97 3.25
C ILE A 61 -1.97 -9.79 2.00
N LEU A 62 -1.33 -9.45 0.87
CA LEU A 62 -1.43 -10.25 -0.36
C LEU A 62 -0.88 -11.67 -0.20
N GLU A 63 0.04 -11.86 0.75
CA GLU A 63 0.60 -13.17 1.09
C GLU A 63 -0.36 -14.04 1.93
N TRP A 64 -1.47 -13.49 2.41
CA TRP A 64 -2.41 -14.24 3.25
C TRP A 64 -3.24 -15.26 2.46
N PRO A 65 -3.63 -16.40 3.07
CA PRO A 65 -4.46 -17.41 2.41
C PRO A 65 -5.77 -16.85 1.82
N GLU A 66 -6.42 -15.92 2.51
CA GLU A 66 -7.65 -15.24 2.08
C GLU A 66 -7.46 -14.48 0.76
N ASN A 67 -6.23 -14.07 0.46
CA ASN A 67 -5.86 -13.27 -0.70
C ASN A 67 -5.20 -14.09 -1.82
N ALA A 68 -5.08 -15.42 -1.67
CA ALA A 68 -4.43 -16.29 -2.65
C ALA A 68 -5.04 -16.18 -4.05
N ALA A 69 -6.37 -16.03 -4.15
CA ALA A 69 -7.05 -15.84 -5.43
C ALA A 69 -6.69 -14.50 -6.09
N VAL A 70 -6.59 -13.42 -5.32
CA VAL A 70 -6.17 -12.11 -5.82
C VAL A 70 -4.72 -12.17 -6.29
N LYS A 71 -3.82 -12.68 -5.42
CA LYS A 71 -2.39 -12.82 -5.72
C LYS A 71 -2.12 -13.64 -6.97
N LYS A 72 -2.86 -14.73 -7.20
CA LYS A 72 -2.71 -15.58 -8.39
C LYS A 72 -2.93 -14.84 -9.72
N HIS A 73 -3.79 -13.83 -9.73
CA HIS A 73 -4.16 -13.10 -10.94
C HIS A 73 -3.46 -11.74 -11.06
N MET A 74 -2.77 -11.30 -10.01
CA MET A 74 -1.94 -10.10 -10.03
C MET A 74 -0.71 -10.32 -10.90
N CYS A 75 -0.38 -9.31 -11.70
CA CYS A 75 0.94 -9.23 -12.29
C CYS A 75 2.02 -9.04 -11.21
N THR A 76 3.21 -9.60 -11.45
CA THR A 76 4.35 -9.45 -10.55
C THR A 76 4.90 -8.03 -10.62
N TRP A 77 5.08 -7.36 -9.48
CA TRP A 77 5.84 -6.11 -9.42
C TRP A 77 7.31 -6.40 -9.76
N PRO A 78 8.01 -5.56 -10.53
CA PRO A 78 9.42 -5.77 -10.82
C PRO A 78 10.24 -5.96 -9.54
N ALA A 79 11.22 -6.86 -9.55
CA ALA A 79 12.03 -7.19 -8.38
C ALA A 79 12.86 -6.02 -7.80
N ARG A 80 12.80 -4.83 -8.40
CA ARG A 80 13.35 -3.59 -7.84
C ARG A 80 12.17 -2.71 -7.45
N GLY A 81 11.94 -2.57 -6.14
CA GLY A 81 10.74 -1.96 -5.55
C GLY A 81 10.50 -0.49 -5.89
N ASP A 82 11.44 0.17 -6.56
CA ASP A 82 11.36 1.54 -7.08
C ASP A 82 10.97 1.61 -8.58
N VAL A 83 10.99 0.49 -9.30
CA VAL A 83 10.65 0.43 -10.73
C VAL A 83 9.20 0.00 -10.89
N SER A 84 8.36 0.90 -11.39
CA SER A 84 7.00 0.54 -11.81
C SER A 84 7.03 -0.50 -12.93
N PRO A 85 6.08 -1.45 -13.00
CA PRO A 85 5.96 -2.37 -14.13
C PRO A 85 5.96 -1.60 -15.45
N THR A 86 6.72 -2.02 -16.46
CA THR A 86 6.75 -1.30 -17.75
C THR A 86 5.43 -1.45 -18.52
N ALA A 87 4.73 -2.57 -18.34
CA ALA A 87 3.43 -2.81 -18.92
C ALA A 87 2.35 -1.98 -18.22
N GLU A 88 1.71 -1.07 -18.97
CA GLU A 88 0.63 -0.20 -18.47
C GLU A 88 -0.52 -0.99 -17.82
N ALA A 89 -0.88 -2.15 -18.35
CA ALA A 89 -1.90 -3.01 -17.75
C ALA A 89 -1.52 -3.49 -16.33
N CYS A 90 -0.23 -3.72 -16.07
CA CYS A 90 0.25 -4.13 -14.75
C CYS A 90 0.32 -2.93 -13.78
N LYS A 91 0.73 -1.75 -14.26
CA LYS A 91 0.63 -0.51 -13.46
C LYS A 91 -0.82 -0.27 -13.04
N GLU A 92 -1.76 -0.44 -13.96
CA GLU A 92 -3.18 -0.26 -13.70
C GLU A 92 -3.72 -1.27 -12.66
N GLN A 93 -3.29 -2.53 -12.72
CA GLN A 93 -3.67 -3.53 -11.72
C GLN A 93 -3.21 -3.15 -10.32
N TRP A 94 -1.94 -2.79 -10.14
CA TRP A 94 -1.42 -2.37 -8.84
C TRP A 94 -2.04 -1.08 -8.33
N ARG A 95 -2.24 -0.10 -9.22
CA ARG A 95 -2.97 1.13 -8.92
C ARG A 95 -4.36 0.83 -8.36
N ARG A 96 -5.13 -0.01 -9.05
CA ARG A 96 -6.48 -0.38 -8.62
C ARG A 96 -6.47 -1.20 -7.34
N LEU A 97 -5.50 -2.11 -7.17
CA LEU A 97 -5.35 -2.89 -5.95
C LEU A 97 -5.06 -2.00 -4.73
N SER A 98 -4.16 -1.02 -4.88
CA SER A 98 -3.86 0.00 -3.87
C SER A 98 -5.09 0.83 -3.51
N GLU A 99 -5.91 1.24 -4.49
CA GLU A 99 -7.20 1.89 -4.23
C GLU A 99 -8.13 0.99 -3.40
N VAL A 100 -8.30 -0.27 -3.79
CA VAL A 100 -9.16 -1.22 -3.07
C VAL A 100 -8.66 -1.43 -1.64
N TYR A 101 -7.35 -1.54 -1.43
CA TYR A 101 -6.75 -1.64 -0.10
C TYR A 101 -7.07 -0.42 0.77
N ALA A 102 -6.93 0.79 0.22
CA ALA A 102 -7.31 2.04 0.88
C ALA A 102 -8.82 2.13 1.16
N GLU A 103 -9.66 1.75 0.20
CA GLU A 103 -11.12 1.77 0.34
C GLU A 103 -11.62 0.79 1.41
N LYS A 104 -10.99 -0.37 1.53
CA LYS A 104 -11.33 -1.40 2.51
C LYS A 104 -10.67 -1.24 3.87
N THR A 105 -9.66 -0.36 3.97
CA THR A 105 -9.02 -0.06 5.25
C THR A 105 -10.05 0.49 6.26
N ARG A 106 -10.04 -0.09 7.46
CA ARG A 106 -10.78 0.37 8.64
C ARG A 106 -9.80 0.46 9.81
N GLY A 107 -10.06 1.40 10.72
CA GLY A 107 -9.18 1.72 11.83
C GLY A 107 -7.99 2.60 11.42
N PRO A 108 -6.82 2.44 12.05
CA PRO A 108 -5.66 3.27 11.82
C PRO A 108 -5.01 2.94 10.48
N ALA A 109 -4.82 3.99 9.68
CA ALA A 109 -4.12 4.00 8.40
C ALA A 109 -2.92 4.93 8.54
N ILE A 110 -1.70 4.39 8.48
CA ILE A 110 -0.47 5.14 8.75
C ILE A 110 0.43 5.11 7.51
N PRO A 111 0.54 6.24 6.78
CA PRO A 111 1.53 6.39 5.73
C PRO A 111 2.92 6.67 6.31
N ILE A 112 3.90 5.94 5.81
CA ILE A 112 5.33 6.19 6.04
C ILE A 112 5.89 6.80 4.75
N LEU A 113 6.38 8.03 4.82
CA LEU A 113 6.85 8.76 3.64
C LEU A 113 8.35 9.03 3.75
N GLY A 114 9.08 8.76 2.67
CA GLY A 114 10.47 9.21 2.55
C GLY A 114 10.55 10.66 2.05
N GLU A 115 11.79 11.16 1.92
CA GLU A 115 12.07 12.54 1.50
C GLU A 115 11.58 12.85 0.06
N GLN A 116 11.44 11.82 -0.80
CA GLN A 116 11.19 11.98 -2.24
C GLN A 116 9.90 11.28 -2.68
N VAL A 117 8.75 11.73 -2.16
CA VAL A 117 7.46 11.26 -2.66
C VAL A 117 7.13 11.95 -3.98
N ALA A 118 7.17 11.19 -5.09
CA ALA A 118 6.79 11.71 -6.40
C ALA A 118 5.31 12.15 -6.43
N PRO A 119 4.97 13.29 -7.07
CA PRO A 119 3.57 13.74 -7.23
C PRO A 119 2.66 12.72 -7.92
N THR A 120 3.25 11.86 -8.75
CA THR A 120 2.58 10.77 -9.48
C THR A 120 2.58 9.44 -8.72
N SER A 121 3.09 9.40 -7.49
CA SER A 121 3.09 8.17 -6.68
C SER A 121 1.67 7.68 -6.40
N VAL A 122 1.54 6.35 -6.30
CA VAL A 122 0.26 5.67 -5.99
C VAL A 122 -0.33 6.20 -4.68
N TRP A 123 0.51 6.49 -3.68
CA TRP A 123 0.10 7.13 -2.45
C TRP A 123 -0.66 8.47 -2.67
N LEU A 124 -0.02 9.43 -3.36
CA LEU A 124 -0.58 10.79 -3.51
C LEU A 124 -1.78 10.84 -4.46
N THR A 125 -1.79 9.99 -5.49
CA THR A 125 -2.79 10.05 -6.56
C THR A 125 -4.00 9.15 -6.31
N HIS A 126 -3.81 8.02 -5.61
CA HIS A 126 -4.82 6.97 -5.48
C HIS A 126 -5.17 6.66 -4.03
N GLU A 127 -4.22 6.18 -3.24
CA GLU A 127 -4.47 5.64 -1.89
C GLU A 127 -5.01 6.70 -0.92
N LYS A 128 -4.33 7.86 -0.85
CA LYS A 128 -4.76 8.96 0.02
C LYS A 128 -6.17 9.45 -0.33
N ASN A 129 -6.47 9.55 -1.61
CA ASN A 129 -7.78 9.98 -2.10
C ASN A 129 -8.87 8.95 -1.77
N ALA A 130 -8.57 7.66 -1.92
CA ALA A 130 -9.46 6.56 -1.55
C ALA A 130 -9.73 6.54 -0.04
N LEU A 131 -8.72 6.75 0.81
CA LEU A 131 -8.90 6.88 2.27
C LEU A 131 -9.80 8.07 2.63
N HIS A 132 -9.60 9.24 2.01
CA HIS A 132 -10.49 10.39 2.20
C HIS A 132 -11.93 10.10 1.81
N LYS A 133 -12.15 9.49 0.63
CA LYS A 133 -13.50 9.10 0.18
C LYS A 133 -14.13 8.07 1.12
N SER A 134 -13.35 7.11 1.61
CA SER A 134 -13.81 6.12 2.58
C SER A 134 -14.27 6.79 3.88
N GLN A 135 -13.47 7.73 4.41
CA GLN A 135 -13.81 8.52 5.60
C GLN A 135 -15.09 9.34 5.40
N GLN A 136 -15.25 9.99 4.24
CA GLN A 136 -16.45 10.77 3.89
C GLN A 136 -17.71 9.92 3.77
N LYS A 137 -17.58 8.62 3.44
CA LYS A 137 -18.69 7.66 3.41
C LYS A 137 -19.09 7.13 4.81
N GLY A 138 -18.47 7.65 5.87
CA GLY A 138 -18.77 7.24 7.25
C GLY A 138 -17.98 6.01 7.72
N ASN A 139 -17.00 5.54 6.95
CA ASN A 139 -16.12 4.47 7.43
C ASN A 139 -15.18 5.02 8.50
N TYR A 140 -15.00 4.26 9.58
CA TYR A 140 -14.04 4.58 10.61
C TYR A 140 -12.61 4.31 10.11
N VAL A 141 -11.95 5.35 9.61
CA VAL A 141 -10.55 5.34 9.17
C VAL A 141 -9.86 6.65 9.57
N TYR A 142 -8.65 6.56 10.14
CA TYR A 142 -7.95 7.71 10.71
C TYR A 142 -6.43 7.55 10.67
N GLY A 143 -5.68 8.63 10.95
CA GLY A 143 -4.21 8.63 11.04
C GLY A 143 -3.50 9.06 9.76
N PHE A 144 -4.12 8.85 8.60
CA PHE A 144 -3.45 9.03 7.30
C PHE A 144 -3.18 10.48 6.89
N GLN A 145 -3.73 11.45 7.63
CA GLN A 145 -3.43 12.87 7.47
C GLN A 145 -2.12 13.29 8.13
N LYS A 146 -1.56 12.46 9.02
CA LYS A 146 -0.30 12.71 9.73
C LYS A 146 0.71 11.60 9.38
N PRO A 147 1.34 11.67 8.19
CA PRO A 147 2.36 10.70 7.81
C PRO A 147 3.52 10.73 8.81
N MET A 148 4.09 9.55 9.04
CA MET A 148 5.39 9.45 9.69
C MET A 148 6.46 9.53 8.61
N ASP A 149 7.52 10.29 8.86
CA ASP A 149 8.70 10.21 8.02
C ASP A 149 9.64 9.07 8.48
N LEU A 150 10.57 8.70 7.61
CA LEU A 150 11.52 7.63 7.92
C LEU A 150 12.45 7.96 9.11
N TYR A 151 12.70 9.24 9.40
CA TYR A 151 13.51 9.64 10.56
C TYR A 151 12.75 9.42 11.86
N GLU A 152 11.49 9.86 11.96
CA GLU A 152 10.61 9.63 13.11
C GLU A 152 10.51 8.13 13.41
N VAL A 153 10.34 7.32 12.36
CA VAL A 153 10.29 5.87 12.51
C VAL A 153 11.62 5.31 12.99
N TYR A 154 12.70 5.47 12.24
CA TYR A 154 13.95 4.75 12.52
C TYR A 154 14.74 5.28 13.72
N CYS A 155 14.75 6.60 13.90
CA CYS A 155 15.65 7.27 14.83
C CYS A 155 14.98 7.54 16.18
N ILE A 156 13.65 7.58 16.22
CA ILE A 156 12.88 7.82 17.45
C ILE A 156 12.13 6.55 17.86
N LYS A 157 11.19 6.07 17.04
CA LYS A 157 10.28 4.96 17.44
C LYS A 157 10.96 3.59 17.45
N MET A 158 11.86 3.37 16.49
CA MET A 158 12.63 2.13 16.29
C MET A 158 14.10 2.30 16.69
N ALA A 159 14.43 3.29 17.53
CA ALA A 159 15.81 3.59 17.92
C ALA A 159 16.56 2.36 18.45
N LYS A 160 15.91 1.56 19.31
CA LYS A 160 16.46 0.34 19.91
C LYS A 160 16.21 -0.94 19.09
N HIS A 161 15.47 -0.85 17.99
CA HIS A 161 15.19 -1.99 17.14
C HIS A 161 16.43 -2.34 16.30
N LYS A 162 16.79 -3.63 16.28
CA LYS A 162 17.83 -4.17 15.40
C LYS A 162 17.22 -4.43 14.02
N THR A 163 17.32 -3.41 13.16
CA THR A 163 16.84 -3.45 11.77
C THR A 163 17.70 -4.36 10.89
N SER A 164 17.07 -4.93 9.87
CA SER A 164 17.72 -5.63 8.76
C SER A 164 18.43 -4.66 7.79
N TYR A 165 18.20 -3.36 7.93
CA TYR A 165 18.73 -2.29 7.08
C TYR A 165 19.57 -1.27 7.88
N PRO A 166 20.67 -1.71 8.54
CA PRO A 166 21.44 -0.85 9.44
C PRO A 166 22.06 0.36 8.72
N GLU A 167 22.57 0.19 7.51
CA GLU A 167 23.17 1.27 6.71
C GLU A 167 22.13 2.35 6.34
N LEU A 168 20.91 1.94 6.01
CA LEU A 168 19.81 2.85 5.71
C LEU A 168 19.44 3.65 6.97
N LYS A 169 19.25 2.97 8.11
CA LYS A 169 18.96 3.59 9.39
C LYS A 169 20.05 4.59 9.79
N GLU A 170 21.33 4.20 9.69
CA GLU A 170 22.46 5.08 9.97
C GLU A 170 22.43 6.32 9.09
N LYS A 171 22.25 6.16 7.77
CA LYS A 171 22.17 7.28 6.83
C LYS A 171 21.02 8.24 7.15
N ILE A 172 19.86 7.72 7.55
CA ILE A 172 18.70 8.56 7.93
C ILE A 172 18.96 9.30 9.24
N CYS A 173 19.50 8.63 10.26
CA CYS A 173 19.69 9.22 11.58
C CYS A 173 20.87 10.20 11.66
N THR A 174 21.86 10.07 10.78
CA THR A 174 23.02 10.97 10.71
C THR A 174 22.76 12.22 9.85
N LYS A 175 21.95 12.13 8.79
CA LYS A 175 21.61 13.25 7.91
C LYS A 175 20.98 14.47 8.60
N GLN A 176 20.33 14.30 9.75
CA GLN A 176 19.72 15.41 10.50
C GLN A 176 20.61 15.99 11.59
N THR A 177 21.77 15.39 11.85
CA THR A 177 22.76 15.91 12.81
C THR A 177 23.84 16.81 12.17
N ALA A 178 23.80 16.98 10.84
CA ALA A 178 24.69 17.83 10.06
C ALA A 178 23.93 19.05 9.53
#